data_AF-A0A2V1GYH7-F1
#
_entry.id   AF-A0A2V1GYH7-F1
#
_cell.length_a   1.000
_cell.length_b   1.000
_cell.length_c   1.000
_cell.angle_alpha   90.00
_cell.angle_beta   90.00
_cell.angle_gamma   90.00
#
_symmetry.space_group_name_H-M   'P 1'
#
loop_
_entity.id
_entity.type
_entity.pdbx_description
1 polymer ?
#
loop_
_entity_poly.entity_id
_entity_poly.type
_entity_poly.pdbx_seq_one_letter_code
_entity_poly.pdbx_strand_id
1 'polypeptide(L)' 'MDLVEPPFGNINTTKGLRQFSLRGKAKVNAQWLMFCMVHNIEKIQRYGQAV' A
#
# COMPACT_ATOMS: atom_id res chain seq x y z
N MET A 1 -21.14 -2.25 -6.34
CA MET A 1 -19.82 -2.69 -6.83
C MET A 1 -18.88 -1.51 -6.72
N ASP A 2 -18.36 -1.27 -5.51
CA ASP A 2 -17.47 -0.14 -5.28
C ASP A 2 -16.13 -0.40 -5.97
N LEU A 3 -15.68 0.60 -6.73
CA LEU A 3 -14.37 0.63 -7.34
C LEU A 3 -13.33 0.43 -6.23
N VAL A 4 -12.76 -0.77 -6.11
CA VAL A 4 -11.67 -1.03 -5.16
C VAL A 4 -10.58 -0.03 -5.49
N GLU A 5 -10.33 0.90 -4.57
CA GLU A 5 -9.34 1.95 -4.76
C GLU A 5 -8.01 1.30 -5.19
N PRO A 6 -7.44 1.71 -6.33
CA PRO A 6 -6.22 1.08 -6.81
C PRO A 6 -5.14 1.27 -5.74
N PRO A 7 -4.43 0.21 -5.31
CA PRO A 7 -3.42 0.29 -4.26
C PRO A 7 -2.34 1.33 -4.57
N PHE A 8 -2.08 1.57 -5.87
CA PHE A 8 -1.21 2.63 -6.37
C PHE A 8 -1.66 4.04 -5.98
N GLY A 9 -2.97 4.32 -6.00
CA GLY A 9 -3.54 5.60 -5.58
C GLY A 9 -3.28 5.84 -4.10
N ASN A 10 -3.79 4.95 -3.24
CA ASN A 10 -3.65 5.06 -1.78
C ASN A 10 -2.18 5.13 -1.31
N ILE A 11 -1.32 4.29 -1.90
CA ILE A 11 0.10 4.23 -1.52
C ILE A 11 0.83 5.53 -1.91
N ASN A 12 0.50 6.12 -3.05
CA ASN A 12 1.12 7.36 -3.53
C ASN A 12 0.58 8.60 -2.78
N THR A 13 -0.74 8.74 -2.64
CA THR A 13 -1.37 9.94 -2.08
C THR A 13 -1.49 9.91 -0.56
N THR A 14 -1.88 8.79 0.03
CA THR A 14 -2.15 8.67 1.48
C THR A 14 -0.94 8.17 2.26
N LYS A 15 -0.18 7.23 1.70
CA LYS A 15 1.03 6.70 2.34
C LYS A 15 2.31 7.43 1.93
N GLY A 16 2.25 8.29 0.90
CA GLY A 16 3.34 9.20 0.55
C GLY A 16 4.50 8.58 -0.24
N LEU A 17 4.37 7.36 -0.76
CA LEU A 17 5.37 6.76 -1.64
C LEU A 17 5.21 7.32 -3.06
N ARG A 18 5.70 8.56 -3.28
CA ARG A 18 5.67 9.23 -4.59
C ARG A 18 6.72 8.70 -5.56
N GLN A 19 7.83 8.19 -5.03
CA GLN A 19 8.94 7.61 -5.78
C GLN A 19 9.68 6.58 -4.91
N PHE A 20 10.31 5.59 -5.53
CA PHE A 20 11.18 4.67 -4.81
C PHE A 20 12.47 5.39 -4.38
N SER A 21 12.69 5.49 -3.08
CA SER A 21 13.89 6.13 -2.51
C SER A 21 15.10 5.20 -2.50
N LEU A 22 14.87 3.88 -2.57
CA LEU A 22 15.93 2.88 -2.61
C LEU A 22 16.36 2.56 -4.04
N ARG A 23 17.64 2.19 -4.22
CA ARG A 23 18.19 1.75 -5.50
C ARG A 23 18.50 0.25 -5.49
N GLY A 24 18.25 -0.40 -6.63
CA GLY A 24 18.42 -1.84 -6.82
C GLY A 24 17.13 -2.63 -6.59
N LYS A 25 16.89 -3.63 -7.45
CA LYS A 25 15.62 -4.39 -7.54
C LYS A 25 15.20 -4.98 -6.19
N ALA A 26 16.12 -5.57 -5.45
CA ALA A 26 15.81 -6.20 -4.15
C ALA A 26 15.30 -5.19 -3.11
N LYS A 27 15.95 -4.02 -3.02
CA LYS A 27 15.60 -2.97 -2.05
C LYS A 27 14.28 -2.28 -2.42
N VAL A 28 14.09 -1.99 -3.70
CA VAL A 28 12.82 -1.43 -4.22
C VAL A 28 11.66 -2.39 -3.97
N ASN A 29 11.85 -3.70 -4.19
CA ASN A 29 10.82 -4.69 -3.93
C ASN A 29 10.48 -4.79 -2.44
N ALA A 30 11.48 -4.76 -1.56
CA ALA A 30 11.25 -4.73 -0.11
C ALA A 30 10.47 -3.48 0.32
N GLN A 31 10.83 -2.30 -0.21
CA GLN A 31 10.09 -1.06 0.02
C GLN A 31 8.63 -1.18 -0.44
N TRP A 32 8.40 -1.66 -1.66
CA TRP A 32 7.06 -1.84 -2.20
C TRP A 32 6.21 -2.79 -1.33
N LEU A 33 6.75 -3.94 -0.95
CA LEU A 33 6.05 -4.91 -0.11
C LEU A 33 5.70 -4.35 1.27
N MET A 34 6.58 -3.54 1.89
CA MET A 34 6.26 -2.87 3.16
C MET A 34 5.07 -1.92 3.03
N PHE A 35 5.01 -1.12 1.97
CA PHE A 35 3.88 -0.24 1.72
C PHE A 35 2.58 -1.01 1.45
N CYS A 36 2.65 -2.12 0.71
CA CYS A 36 1.51 -3.02 0.52
C CYS A 36 1.02 -3.64 1.83
N MET A 37 1.92 -4.06 2.73
CA MET A 37 1.54 -4.59 4.04
C MET A 37 0.80 -3.55 4.87
N VAL A 38 1.30 -2.31 4.94
CA VAL A 38 0.63 -1.23 5.67
C VAL A 38 -0.75 -0.93 5.08
N HIS A 39 -0.87 -0.92 3.75
CA HIS A 39 -2.17 -0.76 3.07
C HIS A 39 -3.15 -1.88 3.43
N ASN A 40 -2.70 -3.14 3.44
CA ASN A 40 -3.54 -4.29 3.77
C ASN A 40 -3.98 -4.27 5.24
N ILE A 41 -3.10 -3.89 6.17
CA ILE A 41 -3.43 -3.75 7.60
C ILE A 41 -4.50 -2.68 7.80
N GLU A 42 -4.39 -1.53 7.13
CA GLU A 42 -5.41 -0.48 7.18
C GLU A 42 -6.76 -0.96 6.61
N LYS A 43 -6.74 -1.73 5.52
CA LYS A 43 -7.95 -2.36 4.97
C LYS A 43 -8.59 -3.31 5.99
N ILE A 44 -7.80 -4.15 6.66
CA ILE A 44 -8.31 -5.07 7.70
C ILE A 44 -8.84 -4.28 8.90
N GLN A 45 -8.16 -3.23 9.34
CA GLN A 45 -8.64 -2.40 10.45
C GLN A 45 -9.99 -1.73 10.12
N ARG A 46 -10.15 -1.21 8.88
CA ARG A 46 -11.36 -0.48 8.48
C ARG A 46 -12.54 -1.37 8.12
N TYR A 47 -12.28 -2.55 7.53
CA TYR A 47 -13.32 -3.40 6.96
C TYR A 47 -13.36 -4.81 7.60
N GLY A 48 -12.40 -5.17 8.43
CA GLY A 48 -12.28 -6.50 9.04
C GLY A 48 -13.26 -6.76 10.18
N GLN A 49 -14.03 -5.76 10.62
CA GLN A 49 -15.15 -5.95 11.56
C GLN A 49 -16.49 -6.22 10.85
N ALA A 50 -16.51 -6.44 9.54
CA ALA A 50 -17.70 -6.93 8.85
C ALA A 50 -17.88 -8.45 9.06
N VAL A 51 -18.10 -8.85 10.32
CA VAL A 51 -18.66 -10.16 10.73
C VAL A 51 -19.56 -9.92 11.94
#